data_AF-A0A5R9DS92-F1
#
_entry.id   AF-A0A5R9DS92-F1
#
_cell.length_a   1.000
_cell.length_b   1.000
_cell.length_c   1.000
_cell.angle_alpha   90.00
_cell.angle_beta   90.00
_cell.angle_gamma   90.00
#
_symmetry.space_group_name_H-M   'P 1'
#
loop_
_entity.id
_entity.type
_entity.pdbx_description
1 polymer ?
#
loop_
_entity_poly.entity_id
_entity_poly.type
_entity_poly.pdbx_seq_one_letter_code
_entity_poly.pdbx_strand_id
1 'polypeptide(L)'
;MAPHRDISPDDCPNCRKVYGALEEHQTADPETWLTTETLGRVVGLKKRATQDHLAHLFAHSRIDADRRTPLGGGIGQPLLPGAQDWASKVVAPDPTCAKCLVALAGIGWEGQVSMEELAKIAGVGLRTIERHRPHLVRADLVHFRAVPVRKDGKNLGRKADRFTLMSGLTAPRLEGAAWDEAPARAESVVDRVRWFVGVTDDERDLAVKSVAWCLRNGWPEEALLRALDSSENRQAYRPNGYLSKLLRKLPTSYVVPARQVVTQRTAPRMTECRICRTAVKTTLPGRVLCGGLVCLEVGSDQPPAAPVFRIA
;
A
#
# COMPACT_ATOMS: atom_id res chain seq x y z
N MET A 1 -28.88 -1.62 23.93
CA MET A 1 -27.54 -2.10 23.49
C MET A 1 -26.83 -0.90 22.87
N ALA A 2 -25.73 -0.46 23.47
CA ALA A 2 -24.93 0.68 23.00
C ALA A 2 -24.43 0.42 21.56
N PRO A 3 -24.27 1.47 20.73
CA PRO A 3 -23.99 1.30 19.32
C PRO A 3 -22.61 0.66 19.15
N HIS A 4 -22.62 -0.55 18.60
CA HIS A 4 -21.44 -1.35 18.23
C HIS A 4 -20.52 -0.65 17.19
N ARG A 5 -20.73 0.64 16.91
CA ARG A 5 -20.02 1.47 15.93
C ARG A 5 -18.76 2.14 16.48
N ASP A 6 -18.65 2.26 17.81
CA ASP A 6 -17.61 3.06 18.46
C ASP A 6 -16.49 2.22 19.10
N ILE A 7 -16.59 0.88 19.06
CA ILE A 7 -15.61 -0.05 19.64
C ILE A 7 -14.90 -0.77 18.50
N SER A 8 -13.58 -0.89 18.54
CA SER A 8 -12.82 -1.67 17.55
C SER A 8 -13.32 -3.12 17.50
N PRO A 9 -13.43 -3.76 16.31
CA PRO A 9 -13.76 -5.18 16.25
C PRO A 9 -12.75 -6.08 16.97
N ASP A 10 -11.52 -5.62 17.16
CA ASP A 10 -10.46 -6.32 17.89
C ASP A 10 -10.74 -6.40 19.40
N ASP A 11 -11.37 -5.37 19.96
CA ASP A 11 -11.75 -5.31 21.37
C ASP A 11 -13.08 -6.02 21.65
N CYS A 12 -13.88 -6.29 20.62
CA CYS A 12 -15.14 -6.99 20.74
C CYS A 12 -14.95 -8.53 20.76
N PRO A 13 -15.29 -9.21 21.88
CA PRO A 13 -15.13 -10.67 21.97
C PRO A 13 -15.95 -11.45 20.93
N ASN A 14 -17.12 -10.93 20.56
CA ASN A 14 -17.98 -11.58 19.57
C ASN A 14 -17.46 -11.41 18.13
N CYS A 15 -16.88 -10.24 17.80
CA CYS A 15 -16.22 -10.02 16.52
C CYS A 15 -15.00 -10.94 16.35
N ARG A 16 -14.20 -11.12 17.41
CA ARG A 16 -13.10 -12.10 17.43
C ARG A 16 -13.57 -13.52 17.16
N LYS A 17 -14.62 -13.97 17.85
CA LYS A 17 -15.20 -15.32 17.64
C LYS A 17 -15.70 -15.52 16.21
N VAL A 18 -16.44 -14.54 15.68
CA VAL A 18 -16.98 -14.59 14.30
C VAL A 18 -15.85 -14.68 13.27
N TYR A 19 -14.78 -13.90 13.45
CA TYR A 19 -13.64 -13.92 12.54
C TYR A 19 -12.83 -15.21 12.61
N GLY A 20 -12.53 -15.71 13.82
CA GLY A 20 -11.83 -16.98 13.98
C GLY A 20 -12.58 -18.14 13.34
N ALA A 21 -13.91 -18.19 13.49
CA ALA A 21 -14.73 -19.21 12.83
C ALA A 21 -14.72 -19.12 11.29
N LEU A 22 -14.57 -17.91 10.72
CA LEU A 22 -14.40 -17.73 9.28
C LEU A 22 -13.00 -18.17 8.81
N GLU A 23 -11.93 -17.86 9.57
CA GLU A 23 -10.57 -18.31 9.26
C GLU A 23 -10.43 -19.83 9.33
N GLU A 24 -10.96 -20.45 10.38
CA GLU A 24 -10.96 -21.91 10.56
C GLU A 24 -11.69 -22.61 9.40
N HIS A 25 -12.85 -22.10 9.00
CA HIS A 25 -13.61 -22.66 7.89
C HIS A 25 -12.93 -22.45 6.54
N GLN A 26 -12.41 -21.25 6.26
CA GLN A 26 -11.66 -20.97 5.03
C GLN A 26 -10.42 -21.88 4.89
N THR A 27 -9.84 -22.29 6.02
CA THR A 27 -8.69 -23.20 6.06
C THR A 27 -9.11 -24.67 5.88
N ALA A 28 -10.23 -25.07 6.49
CA ALA A 28 -10.70 -26.46 6.48
C ALA A 28 -11.49 -26.85 5.21
N ASP A 29 -12.30 -25.93 4.68
CA ASP A 29 -13.16 -26.15 3.51
C ASP A 29 -13.38 -24.83 2.73
N PRO A 30 -12.42 -24.46 1.85
CA PRO A 30 -12.46 -23.19 1.12
C PRO A 30 -13.53 -23.11 0.03
N GLU A 31 -14.10 -24.24 -0.40
CA GLU A 31 -15.07 -24.27 -1.51
C GLU A 31 -16.53 -24.09 -1.04
N THR A 32 -16.82 -24.41 0.22
CA THR A 32 -18.16 -24.29 0.78
C THR A 32 -18.38 -22.94 1.49
N TRP A 33 -19.49 -22.27 1.21
CA TRP A 33 -19.80 -20.97 1.81
C TRP A 33 -20.54 -21.12 3.15
N LEU A 34 -20.03 -20.48 4.21
CA LEU A 34 -20.70 -20.42 5.51
C LEU A 34 -21.94 -19.51 5.47
N THR A 35 -23.10 -20.09 5.77
CA THR A 35 -24.31 -19.29 6.00
C THR A 35 -24.22 -18.54 7.33
N THR A 36 -24.94 -17.42 7.43
CA THR A 36 -25.01 -16.62 8.68
C THR A 36 -25.56 -17.43 9.86
N GLU A 37 -26.50 -18.34 9.61
CA GLU A 37 -27.13 -19.17 10.64
C GLU A 37 -26.21 -20.29 11.13
N THR A 38 -25.43 -20.88 10.21
CA THR A 38 -24.38 -21.83 10.56
C THR A 38 -23.29 -21.13 11.38
N LEU A 39 -22.80 -19.99 10.90
CA LEU A 39 -21.79 -19.20 11.62
C LEU A 39 -22.27 -18.76 13.00
N GLY A 40 -23.52 -18.28 13.10
CA GLY A 40 -24.13 -17.93 14.39
C GLY A 40 -24.21 -19.10 15.35
N ARG A 41 -24.55 -20.30 14.88
CA ARG A 41 -24.51 -21.52 15.71
C ARG A 41 -23.10 -21.85 16.20
N VAL A 42 -22.10 -21.77 15.33
CA VAL A 42 -20.68 -22.03 15.67
C VAL A 42 -20.20 -21.11 16.79
N VAL A 43 -20.52 -19.81 16.72
CA VAL A 43 -20.02 -18.82 17.69
C VAL A 43 -20.97 -18.52 18.85
N GLY A 44 -22.11 -19.21 18.94
CA GLY A 44 -23.11 -19.03 19.99
C GLY A 44 -23.91 -17.72 19.91
N LEU A 45 -24.15 -17.19 18.71
CA LEU A 45 -24.87 -15.94 18.46
C LEU A 45 -26.17 -16.17 17.66
N LYS A 46 -27.22 -15.39 17.98
CA LYS A 46 -28.46 -15.34 17.18
C LYS A 46 -28.19 -14.68 15.83
N LYS A 47 -28.93 -15.10 14.79
CA LYS A 47 -28.78 -14.62 13.39
C LYS A 47 -28.58 -13.10 13.26
N ARG A 48 -29.43 -12.30 13.91
CA ARG A 48 -29.35 -10.83 13.85
C ARG A 48 -28.03 -10.29 14.45
N ALA A 49 -27.62 -10.80 15.61
CA ALA A 49 -26.36 -10.40 16.23
C ALA A 49 -25.16 -10.80 15.35
N THR A 50 -25.18 -11.99 14.75
CA THR A 50 -24.15 -12.43 13.81
C THR A 50 -24.05 -11.49 12.60
N GLN A 51 -25.19 -11.05 12.05
CA GLN A 51 -25.21 -10.07 10.95
C GLN A 51 -24.61 -8.73 11.37
N ASP A 52 -24.92 -8.25 12.57
CA ASP A 52 -24.39 -6.98 13.09
C ASP A 52 -22.86 -7.06 13.25
N HIS A 53 -22.33 -8.17 13.78
CA HIS A 53 -20.89 -8.36 13.90
C HIS A 53 -20.20 -8.53 12.54
N LEU A 54 -20.78 -9.28 11.59
CA LEU A 54 -20.26 -9.37 10.23
C LEU A 54 -20.22 -8.00 9.52
N ALA A 55 -21.27 -7.20 9.70
CA ALA A 55 -21.31 -5.84 9.18
C ALA A 55 -20.22 -4.95 9.82
N HIS A 56 -19.96 -5.13 11.12
CA HIS A 56 -18.89 -4.44 11.83
C HIS A 56 -17.50 -4.85 11.35
N LEU A 57 -17.25 -6.15 11.16
CA LEU A 57 -16.00 -6.67 10.60
C LEU A 57 -15.72 -6.13 9.19
N PHE A 58 -16.77 -6.11 8.35
CA PHE A 58 -16.69 -5.55 7.00
C PHE A 58 -16.45 -4.04 7.02
N ALA A 59 -17.15 -3.29 7.88
CA ALA A 59 -16.96 -1.84 8.02
C ALA A 59 -15.52 -1.47 8.43
N HIS A 60 -14.81 -2.36 9.12
CA HIS A 60 -13.42 -2.18 9.51
C HIS A 60 -12.43 -2.93 8.61
N SER A 61 -12.84 -3.35 7.41
CA SER A 61 -12.00 -4.01 6.41
C SER A 61 -11.26 -5.26 6.91
N ARG A 62 -11.82 -5.98 7.89
CA ARG A 62 -11.27 -7.26 8.36
C ARG A 62 -11.65 -8.42 7.44
N ILE A 63 -12.80 -8.32 6.78
CA ILE A 63 -13.32 -9.34 5.85
C ILE A 63 -13.72 -8.67 4.52
N ASP A 64 -13.69 -9.43 3.42
CA ASP A 64 -13.92 -8.92 2.06
C ASP A 64 -15.39 -8.51 1.85
N ALA A 65 -15.69 -7.97 0.67
CA ALA A 65 -17.02 -7.51 0.27
C ALA A 65 -18.07 -8.64 0.23
N ASP A 66 -17.65 -9.89 0.13
CA ASP A 66 -18.51 -11.06 0.30
C ASP A 66 -18.94 -11.29 1.76
N ARG A 67 -18.30 -10.57 2.71
CA ARG A 67 -18.47 -10.67 4.16
C ARG A 67 -18.18 -12.06 4.71
N ARG A 68 -17.39 -12.86 4.01
CA ARG A 68 -17.08 -14.25 4.37
C ARG A 68 -15.60 -14.53 4.28
N THR A 69 -14.90 -13.95 3.31
CA THR A 69 -13.47 -14.13 3.14
C THR A 69 -12.73 -13.25 4.15
N PRO A 70 -11.95 -13.83 5.08
CA PRO A 70 -11.05 -13.07 5.93
C PRO A 70 -9.98 -12.38 5.07
N LEU A 71 -9.81 -11.07 5.22
CA LEU A 71 -8.69 -10.34 4.63
C LEU A 71 -7.48 -10.50 5.55
N GLY A 72 -6.29 -10.69 4.96
CA GLY A 72 -5.08 -10.94 5.75
C GLY A 72 -4.77 -9.83 6.75
N GLY A 73 -4.60 -10.20 8.03
CA GLY A 73 -4.30 -9.30 9.16
C GLY A 73 -5.28 -9.45 10.32
N GLY A 74 -5.37 -10.68 10.88
CA GLY A 74 -6.48 -11.17 11.70
C GLY A 74 -6.88 -10.36 12.93
N ILE A 75 -8.07 -10.66 13.47
CA ILE A 75 -8.63 -9.94 14.62
C ILE A 75 -7.93 -10.36 15.91
N GLY A 76 -7.32 -9.40 16.59
CA GLY A 76 -6.41 -9.66 17.71
C GLY A 76 -5.01 -10.09 17.28
N GLN A 77 -4.66 -10.04 15.99
CA GLN A 77 -3.25 -10.02 15.63
C GLN A 77 -2.65 -8.69 16.09
N PRO A 78 -1.44 -8.70 16.67
CA PRO A 78 -0.76 -7.46 17.02
C PRO A 78 -0.72 -6.59 15.76
N LEU A 79 -0.93 -5.27 15.94
CA LEU A 79 -0.31 -4.28 15.07
C LEU A 79 1.07 -4.82 14.75
N LEU A 80 1.32 -5.21 13.50
CA LEU A 80 2.60 -5.81 13.11
C LEU A 80 3.68 -4.92 13.73
N PRO A 81 4.53 -5.44 14.65
CA PRO A 81 5.53 -4.60 15.29
C PRO A 81 6.38 -4.03 14.16
N GLY A 82 6.18 -2.75 13.86
CA GLY A 82 6.70 -2.17 12.64
C GLY A 82 5.86 -1.09 11.99
N ALA A 83 4.55 -1.23 11.72
CA ALA A 83 3.87 -0.24 10.86
C ALA A 83 3.68 1.13 11.55
N GLN A 84 3.02 1.14 12.71
CA GLN A 84 2.87 2.36 13.50
C GLN A 84 4.20 2.84 14.09
N ASP A 85 5.04 1.91 14.56
CA ASP A 85 6.39 2.21 15.07
C ASP A 85 7.31 2.82 13.99
N TRP A 86 7.16 2.38 12.74
CA TRP A 86 7.80 3.01 11.59
C TRP A 86 7.21 4.40 11.36
N ALA A 87 5.88 4.50 11.28
CA ALA A 87 5.20 5.77 10.97
C ALA A 87 5.51 6.87 12.01
N SER A 88 5.70 6.52 13.28
CA SER A 88 6.10 7.47 14.33
C SER A 88 7.57 7.93 14.20
N LYS A 89 8.44 7.11 13.61
CA LYS A 89 9.87 7.40 13.40
C LYS A 89 10.17 8.10 12.08
N VAL A 90 9.25 8.09 11.13
CA VAL A 90 9.40 8.71 9.81
C VAL A 90 9.16 10.22 9.87
N VAL A 91 10.04 10.98 9.22
CA VAL A 91 9.83 12.42 9.02
C VAL A 91 8.81 12.65 7.91
N ALA A 92 7.60 13.07 8.31
CA ALA A 92 6.57 13.52 7.38
C ALA A 92 6.77 15.00 6.99
N PRO A 93 6.17 15.48 5.88
CA PRO A 93 6.30 16.87 5.43
C PRO A 93 5.81 17.91 6.46
N ASP A 94 4.79 17.58 7.24
CA ASP A 94 4.17 18.45 8.24
C ASP A 94 3.44 17.61 9.31
N PRO A 95 3.05 18.19 10.46
CA PRO A 95 2.40 17.47 11.54
C PRO A 95 1.08 16.79 11.15
N THR A 96 0.34 17.37 10.21
CA THR A 96 -0.91 16.79 9.72
C THR A 96 -0.63 15.57 8.86
N CYS A 97 0.37 15.62 7.98
CA CYS A 97 0.84 14.47 7.24
C CYS A 97 1.32 13.36 8.17
N ALA A 98 2.02 13.68 9.26
CA ALA A 98 2.44 12.70 10.26
C ALA A 98 1.24 11.99 10.90
N LYS A 99 0.21 12.75 11.33
CA LYS A 99 -1.05 12.18 11.85
C LYS A 99 -1.74 11.27 10.83
N CYS A 100 -1.82 11.70 9.57
CA CYS A 100 -2.40 10.89 8.49
C CYS A 100 -1.61 9.60 8.24
N LEU A 101 -0.28 9.66 8.30
CA LEU A 101 0.58 8.50 8.11
C LEU A 101 0.41 7.48 9.24
N VAL A 102 0.39 7.94 10.50
CA VAL A 102 0.14 7.09 11.68
C VAL A 102 -1.27 6.48 11.62
N ALA A 103 -2.28 7.25 11.19
CA ALA A 103 -3.65 6.74 10.99
C ALA A 103 -3.71 5.61 9.96
N LEU A 104 -3.06 5.77 8.81
CA LEU A 104 -2.96 4.72 7.79
C LEU A 104 -2.19 3.50 8.32
N ALA A 105 -1.08 3.73 9.01
CA ALA A 105 -0.29 2.67 9.62
C ALA A 105 -1.04 1.88 10.70
N GLY A 106 -2.03 2.52 11.35
CA GLY A 106 -2.94 1.86 12.28
C GLY A 106 -3.91 0.88 11.62
N ILE A 107 -4.19 1.04 10.33
CA ILE A 107 -4.95 0.07 9.52
C ILE A 107 -4.02 -1.09 9.10
N GLY A 108 -2.78 -0.78 8.70
CA GLY A 108 -1.76 -1.76 8.34
C GLY A 108 -0.74 -1.22 7.32
N TRP A 109 0.16 -2.07 6.84
CA TRP A 109 1.09 -1.72 5.75
C TRP A 109 0.39 -1.47 4.41
N GLU A 110 -0.73 -2.14 4.21
CA GLU A 110 -1.59 -2.05 3.04
C GLU A 110 -3.04 -2.14 3.53
N GLY A 111 -3.97 -1.53 2.81
CA GLY A 111 -5.37 -1.57 3.18
C GLY A 111 -6.26 -0.80 2.21
N GLN A 112 -7.49 -0.56 2.62
CA GLN A 112 -8.45 0.25 1.88
C GLN A 112 -9.12 1.24 2.83
N VAL A 113 -9.17 2.51 2.44
CA VAL A 113 -9.73 3.57 3.30
C VAL A 113 -10.36 4.69 2.47
N SER A 114 -11.52 5.16 2.89
CA SER A 114 -12.14 6.37 2.33
C SER A 114 -11.49 7.64 2.90
N MET A 115 -11.74 8.79 2.28
CA MET A 115 -11.20 10.07 2.77
C MET A 115 -11.83 10.45 4.11
N GLU A 116 -13.11 10.14 4.26
CA GLU A 116 -13.92 10.39 5.45
C GLU A 116 -13.47 9.52 6.63
N GLU A 117 -13.22 8.23 6.38
CA GLU A 117 -12.66 7.34 7.40
C GLU A 117 -11.26 7.77 7.81
N LEU A 118 -10.40 8.11 6.85
CA LEU A 118 -9.05 8.60 7.16
C LEU A 118 -9.10 9.89 7.99
N ALA A 119 -10.01 10.81 7.67
CA ALA A 119 -10.22 12.04 8.45
C ALA A 119 -10.63 11.73 9.90
N LYS A 120 -11.57 10.78 10.07
CA LYS A 120 -12.03 10.33 11.38
C LYS A 120 -10.89 9.70 12.19
N ILE A 121 -10.13 8.77 11.61
CA ILE A 121 -9.03 8.05 12.30
C ILE A 121 -7.89 9.01 12.65
N ALA A 122 -7.55 9.94 11.74
CA ALA A 122 -6.49 10.92 11.97
C ALA A 122 -6.90 12.08 12.89
N GLY A 123 -8.19 12.19 13.24
CA GLY A 123 -8.72 13.26 14.08
C GLY A 123 -8.63 14.65 13.43
N VAL A 124 -8.82 14.74 12.12
CA VAL A 124 -8.76 16.01 11.36
C VAL A 124 -9.96 16.14 10.41
N GLY A 125 -10.24 17.34 9.92
CA GLY A 125 -11.35 17.56 8.98
C GLY A 125 -11.10 16.95 7.59
N LEU A 126 -12.16 16.58 6.87
CA LEU A 126 -12.09 16.00 5.51
C LEU A 126 -11.26 16.86 4.54
N ARG A 127 -11.53 18.17 4.50
CA ARG A 127 -10.80 19.12 3.65
C ARG A 127 -9.30 19.18 3.97
N THR A 128 -8.94 18.87 5.21
CA THR A 128 -7.54 18.77 5.63
C THR A 128 -6.89 17.53 5.03
N ILE A 129 -7.57 16.37 5.05
CA ILE A 129 -7.09 15.16 4.36
C ILE A 129 -6.94 15.39 2.86
N GLU A 130 -7.93 16.00 2.20
CA GLU A 130 -7.87 16.33 0.76
C GLU A 130 -6.64 17.14 0.39
N ARG A 131 -6.27 18.10 1.22
CA ARG A 131 -5.08 18.94 1.03
C ARG A 131 -3.77 18.17 1.27
N HIS A 132 -3.71 17.32 2.29
CA HIS A 132 -2.45 16.72 2.75
C HIS A 132 -2.18 15.35 2.14
N ARG A 133 -3.20 14.66 1.64
CA ARG A 133 -3.03 13.36 0.96
C ARG A 133 -2.07 13.44 -0.23
N PRO A 134 -2.14 14.45 -1.13
CA PRO A 134 -1.14 14.62 -2.18
C PRO A 134 0.28 14.84 -1.64
N HIS A 135 0.45 15.42 -0.45
CA HIS A 135 1.76 15.64 0.15
C HIS A 135 2.40 14.31 0.55
N LEU A 136 1.62 13.38 1.12
CA LEU A 136 2.10 12.02 1.45
C LEU A 136 2.54 11.23 0.21
N VAL A 137 1.81 11.39 -0.90
CA VAL A 137 2.17 10.77 -2.19
C VAL A 137 3.45 11.39 -2.75
N ARG A 138 3.55 12.73 -2.80
CA ARG A 138 4.77 13.42 -3.24
C ARG A 138 5.97 13.17 -2.31
N ALA A 139 5.69 12.78 -1.07
CA ALA A 139 6.72 12.43 -0.10
C ALA A 139 7.25 10.98 -0.27
N ASP A 140 6.65 10.20 -1.18
CA ASP A 140 6.91 8.78 -1.39
C ASP A 140 6.66 7.93 -0.14
N LEU A 141 5.72 8.36 0.72
CA LEU A 141 5.37 7.68 1.98
C LEU A 141 4.11 6.83 1.86
N VAL A 142 3.24 7.13 0.90
CA VAL A 142 2.01 6.38 0.65
C VAL A 142 1.73 6.34 -0.85
N HIS A 143 1.39 5.17 -1.35
CA HIS A 143 0.80 5.01 -2.68
C HIS A 143 -0.71 4.76 -2.52
N PHE A 144 -1.53 5.49 -3.28
CA PHE A 144 -2.97 5.25 -3.32
C PHE A 144 -3.42 4.82 -4.71
N ARG A 145 -4.29 3.81 -4.75
CA ARG A 145 -4.89 3.27 -5.96
C ARG A 145 -6.41 3.35 -5.90
N ALA A 146 -6.97 3.99 -6.93
CA ALA A 146 -8.41 4.04 -7.16
C ALA A 146 -8.98 2.64 -7.39
N VAL A 147 -10.10 2.33 -6.76
CA VAL A 147 -10.88 1.11 -7.02
C VAL A 147 -12.18 1.51 -7.72
N PRO A 148 -12.27 1.40 -9.06
CA PRO A 148 -13.50 1.75 -9.77
C PRO A 148 -14.61 0.74 -9.48
N VAL A 149 -15.85 1.22 -9.39
CA VAL A 149 -17.03 0.36 -9.39
C VAL A 149 -17.53 0.26 -10.82
N ARG A 150 -17.47 -0.93 -11.41
CA ARG A 150 -17.99 -1.17 -12.77
C ARG A 150 -19.19 -2.12 -12.74
N LYS A 151 -20.19 -1.80 -13.55
CA LYS A 151 -21.33 -2.68 -13.85
C LYS A 151 -21.58 -2.61 -15.34
N ASP A 152 -21.67 -3.77 -16.00
CA ASP A 152 -21.93 -3.88 -17.45
C ASP A 152 -20.96 -3.02 -18.31
N GLY A 153 -19.67 -3.01 -17.94
CA GLY A 153 -18.64 -2.22 -18.60
C GLY A 153 -18.66 -0.71 -18.34
N LYS A 154 -19.71 -0.18 -17.68
CA LYS A 154 -19.84 1.23 -17.32
C LYS A 154 -19.25 1.52 -15.94
N ASN A 155 -18.61 2.68 -15.81
CA ASN A 155 -18.08 3.16 -14.54
C ASN A 155 -19.19 3.84 -13.73
N LEU A 156 -19.59 3.25 -12.60
CA LEU A 156 -20.68 3.74 -11.75
C LEU A 156 -20.19 4.54 -10.53
N GLY A 157 -18.88 4.63 -10.32
CA GLY A 157 -18.29 5.35 -9.20
C GLY A 157 -16.97 4.76 -8.75
N ARG A 158 -16.61 5.02 -7.50
CA ARG A 158 -15.32 4.63 -6.91
C ARG A 158 -15.55 4.12 -5.48
N LYS A 159 -14.95 2.99 -5.13
CA LYS A 159 -14.87 2.53 -3.74
C LYS A 159 -13.78 3.34 -3.00
N ALA A 160 -13.70 3.16 -1.68
CA ALA A 160 -12.55 3.57 -0.89
C ALA A 160 -11.23 3.18 -1.58
N ASP A 161 -10.20 4.01 -1.42
CA ASP A 161 -8.95 3.80 -2.12
C ASP A 161 -8.11 2.74 -1.43
N ARG A 162 -7.48 1.87 -2.23
CA ARG A 162 -6.43 1.01 -1.70
C ARG A 162 -5.19 1.86 -1.44
N PHE A 163 -4.51 1.60 -0.34
CA PHE A 163 -3.25 2.24 -0.02
C PHE A 163 -2.16 1.22 0.28
N THR A 164 -0.93 1.62 0.02
CA THR A 164 0.29 0.91 0.39
C THR A 164 1.23 1.91 1.04
N LEU A 165 1.72 1.60 2.24
CA LEU A 165 2.75 2.38 2.90
C LEU A 165 4.09 2.15 2.20
N MET A 166 4.71 3.25 1.82
CA MET A 166 5.93 3.25 1.02
C MET A 166 7.09 3.69 1.91
N SER A 167 8.27 3.08 1.69
CA SER A 167 9.45 3.39 2.50
C SER A 167 10.05 4.76 2.22
N GLY A 168 9.69 5.44 1.13
CA GLY A 168 10.43 6.60 0.63
C GLY A 168 11.85 6.29 0.14
N LEU A 169 12.29 5.02 0.17
CA LEU A 169 13.57 4.57 -0.36
C LEU A 169 13.36 3.96 -1.74
N THR A 170 14.20 4.36 -2.70
CA THR A 170 14.20 3.77 -4.03
C THR A 170 15.00 2.47 -4.05
N ALA A 171 14.54 1.49 -4.83
CA ALA A 171 15.32 0.30 -5.11
C ALA A 171 16.59 0.67 -5.88
N PRO A 172 17.73 0.01 -5.58
CA PRO A 172 18.95 0.23 -6.34
C PRO A 172 18.75 -0.18 -7.80
N ARG A 173 19.52 0.45 -8.69
CA ARG A 173 19.58 0.04 -10.10
C ARG A 173 20.26 -1.33 -10.20
N LEU A 174 19.94 -2.07 -11.26
CA LEU A 174 20.66 -3.31 -11.55
C LEU A 174 22.09 -2.96 -11.99
N GLU A 175 23.03 -3.85 -11.70
CA GLU A 175 24.44 -3.70 -12.07
C GLU A 175 25.00 -5.06 -12.53
N GLY A 176 26.08 -5.03 -13.31
CA GLY A 176 26.77 -6.25 -13.79
C GLY A 176 25.85 -7.20 -14.55
N ALA A 177 25.97 -8.50 -14.27
CA ALA A 177 25.19 -9.55 -14.94
C ALA A 177 23.68 -9.30 -14.89
N ALA A 178 23.16 -8.78 -13.77
CA ALA A 178 21.73 -8.49 -13.63
C ALA A 178 21.25 -7.38 -14.58
N TRP A 179 22.13 -6.45 -14.99
CA TRP A 179 21.83 -5.43 -15.98
C TRP A 179 21.73 -5.99 -17.40
N ASP A 180 22.61 -6.96 -17.70
CA ASP A 180 22.70 -7.62 -19.01
C ASP A 180 21.57 -8.64 -19.20
N GLU A 181 21.11 -9.28 -18.12
CA GLU A 181 19.94 -10.18 -18.12
C GLU A 181 18.60 -9.45 -18.21
N ALA A 182 18.58 -8.12 -18.02
CA ALA A 182 17.34 -7.33 -18.00
C ALA A 182 16.44 -7.48 -19.25
N PRO A 183 16.98 -7.57 -20.49
CA PRO A 183 16.16 -7.82 -21.68
C PRO A 183 15.41 -9.15 -21.64
N ALA A 184 16.08 -10.26 -21.29
CA ALA A 184 15.44 -11.58 -21.19
C ALA A 184 14.34 -11.60 -20.11
N ARG A 185 14.58 -10.92 -18.99
CA ARG A 185 13.57 -10.74 -17.94
C ARG A 185 12.40 -9.86 -18.40
N ALA A 186 12.67 -8.84 -19.22
CA ALA A 186 11.64 -7.98 -19.79
C ALA A 186 10.76 -8.73 -20.80
N GLU A 187 11.31 -9.66 -21.58
CA GLU A 187 10.51 -10.55 -22.45
C GLU A 187 9.49 -11.34 -21.65
N SER A 188 9.93 -12.02 -20.59
CA SER A 188 9.03 -12.74 -19.67
C SER A 188 7.91 -11.86 -19.10
N VAL A 189 8.22 -10.60 -18.76
CA VAL A 189 7.20 -9.63 -18.32
C VAL A 189 6.22 -9.30 -19.44
N VAL A 190 6.70 -8.96 -20.64
CA VAL A 190 5.85 -8.61 -21.78
C VAL A 190 4.93 -9.77 -22.16
N ASP A 191 5.44 -11.00 -22.19
CA ASP A 191 4.67 -12.19 -22.54
C ASP A 191 3.53 -12.49 -21.54
N ARG A 192 3.67 -12.04 -20.29
CA ARG A 192 2.63 -12.15 -19.25
C ARG A 192 1.57 -11.03 -19.31
N VAL A 193 1.75 -9.99 -20.13
CA VAL A 193 0.79 -8.88 -20.28
C VAL A 193 -0.35 -9.29 -21.21
N ARG A 194 -1.49 -9.69 -20.63
CA ARG A 194 -2.63 -10.29 -21.34
C ARG A 194 -3.19 -9.50 -22.53
N TRP A 195 -3.14 -8.18 -22.47
CA TRP A 195 -3.69 -7.31 -23.52
C TRP A 195 -2.68 -6.94 -24.62
N PHE A 196 -1.40 -7.29 -24.45
CA PHE A 196 -0.33 -6.99 -25.39
C PHE A 196 -0.17 -8.16 -26.39
N VAL A 197 -1.14 -8.29 -27.29
CA VAL A 197 -1.23 -9.40 -28.27
C VAL A 197 -1.33 -8.85 -29.69
N GLY A 198 -0.90 -9.65 -30.69
CA GLY A 198 -1.05 -9.32 -32.12
C GLY A 198 -0.18 -8.16 -32.60
N VAL A 199 0.98 -7.95 -31.97
CA VAL A 199 1.98 -6.92 -32.32
C VAL A 199 3.04 -7.48 -33.27
N THR A 200 3.73 -6.61 -34.02
CA THR A 200 4.88 -7.01 -34.84
C THR A 200 6.13 -7.26 -34.00
N ASP A 201 7.15 -7.91 -34.58
CA ASP A 201 8.43 -8.14 -33.91
C ASP A 201 9.13 -6.83 -33.52
N ASP A 202 9.15 -5.84 -34.42
CA ASP A 202 9.67 -4.50 -34.14
C ASP A 202 8.94 -3.83 -32.96
N GLU A 203 7.62 -4.02 -32.89
CA GLU A 203 6.81 -3.49 -31.81
C GLU A 203 7.11 -4.19 -30.48
N ARG A 204 7.27 -5.52 -30.52
CA ARG A 204 7.67 -6.31 -29.35
C ARG A 204 9.05 -5.90 -28.85
N ASP A 205 10.02 -5.73 -29.73
CA ASP A 205 11.38 -5.30 -29.39
C ASP A 205 11.40 -3.94 -28.69
N LEU A 206 10.57 -3.00 -29.14
CA LEU A 206 10.44 -1.68 -28.50
C LEU A 206 9.83 -1.79 -27.10
N ALA A 207 8.84 -2.67 -26.91
CA ALA A 207 8.23 -2.93 -25.61
C ALA A 207 9.24 -3.56 -24.65
N VAL A 208 9.99 -4.56 -25.10
CA VAL A 208 11.06 -5.22 -24.32
C VAL A 208 12.11 -4.20 -23.90
N LYS A 209 12.59 -3.34 -24.82
CA LYS A 209 13.54 -2.26 -24.48
C LYS A 209 12.99 -1.32 -23.41
N SER A 210 11.70 -0.98 -23.49
CA SER A 210 11.04 -0.08 -22.54
C SER A 210 10.88 -0.72 -21.15
N VAL A 211 10.47 -1.99 -21.08
CA VAL A 211 10.33 -2.74 -19.83
C VAL A 211 11.70 -3.03 -19.20
N ALA A 212 12.70 -3.39 -20.02
CA ALA A 212 14.07 -3.60 -19.57
C ALA A 212 14.66 -2.33 -18.95
N TRP A 213 14.35 -1.15 -19.50
CA TRP A 213 14.73 0.12 -18.88
C TRP A 213 14.13 0.29 -17.48
N CYS A 214 12.87 -0.08 -17.26
CA CYS A 214 12.27 -0.04 -15.92
C CYS A 214 12.95 -1.03 -14.96
N LEU A 215 13.18 -2.28 -15.39
CA LEU A 215 13.88 -3.30 -14.58
C LEU A 215 15.27 -2.81 -14.15
N ARG A 216 16.02 -2.25 -15.09
CA ARG A 216 17.34 -1.63 -14.86
C ARG A 216 17.30 -0.50 -13.84
N ASN A 217 16.19 0.22 -13.73
CA ASN A 217 15.97 1.26 -12.72
C ASN A 217 15.37 0.72 -11.40
N GLY A 218 15.52 -0.58 -11.14
CA GLY A 218 15.21 -1.21 -9.87
C GLY A 218 13.74 -1.63 -9.71
N TRP A 219 12.94 -1.57 -10.77
CA TRP A 219 11.56 -2.06 -10.71
C TRP A 219 11.51 -3.59 -10.62
N PRO A 220 10.80 -4.17 -9.64
CA PRO A 220 10.54 -5.61 -9.62
C PRO A 220 9.57 -6.03 -10.73
N GLU A 221 9.77 -7.21 -11.30
CA GLU A 221 8.91 -7.78 -12.35
C GLU A 221 7.44 -7.83 -11.92
N GLU A 222 7.15 -8.37 -10.74
CA GLU A 222 5.79 -8.45 -10.21
C GLU A 222 5.15 -7.07 -9.95
N ALA A 223 5.96 -6.05 -9.66
CA ALA A 223 5.45 -4.68 -9.54
C ALA A 223 5.13 -4.06 -10.90
N LEU A 224 5.97 -4.30 -11.92
CA LEU A 224 5.70 -3.89 -13.30
C LEU A 224 4.48 -4.59 -13.85
N LEU A 225 4.37 -5.90 -13.65
CA LEU A 225 3.20 -6.67 -14.09
C LEU A 225 1.93 -6.15 -13.46
N ARG A 226 1.89 -5.93 -12.13
CA ARG A 226 0.70 -5.33 -11.50
C ARG A 226 0.37 -3.93 -12.03
N ALA A 227 1.38 -3.15 -12.43
CA ALA A 227 1.16 -1.84 -13.02
C ALA A 227 0.61 -1.93 -14.45
N LEU A 228 1.16 -2.84 -15.26
CA LEU A 228 0.77 -3.09 -16.65
C LEU A 228 -0.58 -3.83 -16.77
N ASP A 229 -0.86 -4.74 -15.83
CA ASP A 229 -2.07 -5.57 -15.75
C ASP A 229 -3.22 -4.89 -14.99
N SER A 230 -3.02 -3.65 -14.51
CA SER A 230 -4.07 -2.83 -13.90
C SER A 230 -5.27 -2.52 -14.83
N SER A 231 -5.27 -3.04 -16.05
CA SER A 231 -6.36 -3.03 -17.01
C SER A 231 -6.82 -4.44 -17.38
N GLU A 232 -7.54 -5.11 -16.49
CA GLU A 232 -8.33 -6.30 -16.85
C GLU A 232 -9.32 -5.92 -17.97
N ASN A 233 -9.23 -6.64 -19.10
CA ASN A 233 -10.07 -6.52 -20.30
C ASN A 233 -10.06 -5.18 -21.04
N ARG A 234 -8.91 -4.82 -21.62
CA ARG A 234 -8.86 -3.84 -22.72
C ARG A 234 -8.12 -4.44 -23.91
N GLN A 235 -8.83 -4.76 -24.99
CA GLN A 235 -8.18 -4.86 -26.30
C GLN A 235 -7.67 -3.46 -26.65
N ALA A 236 -6.38 -3.21 -26.44
CA ALA A 236 -5.79 -1.93 -26.77
C ALA A 236 -5.65 -1.82 -28.29
N TYR A 237 -6.39 -0.89 -28.92
CA TYR A 237 -6.31 -0.64 -30.38
C TYR A 237 -4.88 -0.31 -30.86
N ARG A 238 -4.01 0.18 -29.97
CA ARG A 238 -2.56 0.39 -30.20
C ARG A 238 -1.78 -0.10 -28.99
N PRO A 239 -1.40 -1.39 -28.92
CA PRO A 239 -0.78 -1.98 -27.75
C PRO A 239 0.49 -1.24 -27.31
N ASN A 240 1.39 -0.91 -28.25
CA ASN A 240 2.64 -0.20 -27.95
C ASN A 240 2.45 1.23 -27.45
N GLY A 241 1.52 1.97 -28.06
CA GLY A 241 1.15 3.29 -27.59
C GLY A 241 0.55 3.26 -26.17
N TYR A 242 -0.22 2.22 -25.86
CA TYR A 242 -0.80 2.03 -24.54
C TYR A 242 0.24 1.62 -23.50
N LEU A 243 1.13 0.68 -23.81
CA LEU A 243 2.26 0.27 -22.97
C LEU A 243 3.14 1.46 -22.62
N SER A 244 3.55 2.23 -23.63
CA SER A 244 4.35 3.45 -23.45
C SER A 244 3.64 4.46 -22.53
N LYS A 245 2.33 4.61 -22.68
CA LYS A 245 1.52 5.49 -21.83
C LYS A 245 1.46 5.01 -20.37
N LEU A 246 1.40 3.70 -20.12
CA LEU A 246 1.41 3.15 -18.76
C LEU A 246 2.79 3.30 -18.13
N LEU A 247 3.86 2.94 -18.84
CA LEU A 247 5.23 3.06 -18.36
C LEU A 247 5.60 4.53 -18.05
N ARG A 248 5.17 5.50 -18.87
CA ARG A 248 5.37 6.94 -18.60
C ARG A 248 4.69 7.46 -17.32
N LYS A 249 3.69 6.75 -16.80
CA LYS A 249 3.04 7.11 -15.53
C LYS A 249 3.80 6.59 -14.31
N LEU A 250 4.71 5.65 -14.52
CA LEU A 250 5.53 5.10 -13.45
C LEU A 250 6.61 6.11 -13.08
N PRO A 251 6.93 6.25 -11.78
CA PRO A 251 8.11 7.01 -11.38
C PRO A 251 9.37 6.38 -11.95
N THR A 252 10.38 7.21 -12.22
CA THR A 252 11.68 6.80 -12.79
C THR A 252 12.35 5.69 -11.98
N SER A 253 12.14 5.68 -10.66
CA SER A 253 12.70 4.69 -9.76
C SER A 253 11.60 4.07 -8.91
N TYR A 254 11.71 2.77 -8.66
CA TYR A 254 10.75 2.05 -7.84
C TYR A 254 10.96 2.40 -6.37
N VAL A 255 9.95 2.97 -5.73
CA VAL A 255 9.95 3.15 -4.27
C VAL A 255 9.56 1.82 -3.62
N VAL A 256 10.38 1.33 -2.70
CA VAL A 256 10.16 0.04 -2.06
C VAL A 256 9.02 0.16 -1.04
N PRO A 257 8.05 -0.77 -0.98
CA PRO A 257 7.06 -0.82 0.09
C PRO A 257 7.70 -0.88 1.47
N ALA A 258 7.17 -0.12 2.44
CA ALA A 258 7.77 -0.01 3.77
C ALA A 258 7.86 -1.38 4.48
N ARG A 259 6.85 -2.24 4.31
CA ARG A 259 6.84 -3.62 4.82
C ARG A 259 8.09 -4.40 4.40
N GLN A 260 8.49 -4.33 3.13
CA GLN A 260 9.62 -5.10 2.61
C GLN A 260 10.94 -4.66 3.26
N VAL A 261 11.14 -3.36 3.45
CA VAL A 261 12.34 -2.81 4.12
C VAL A 261 12.42 -3.28 5.57
N VAL A 262 11.29 -3.29 6.28
CA VAL A 262 11.24 -3.70 7.70
C VAL A 262 11.40 -5.21 7.87
N THR A 263 10.74 -6.04 7.04
CA THR A 263 10.69 -7.49 7.27
C THR A 263 11.82 -8.27 6.59
N GLN A 264 12.42 -7.77 5.51
CA GLN A 264 13.39 -8.54 4.71
C GLN A 264 14.86 -8.30 5.07
N ARG A 265 15.15 -7.60 6.19
CA ARG A 265 16.52 -7.21 6.60
C ARG A 265 17.35 -6.71 5.41
N THR A 266 16.81 -5.75 4.67
CA THR A 266 17.49 -5.20 3.49
C THR A 266 18.85 -4.60 3.87
N ALA A 267 19.84 -4.78 2.99
CA ALA A 267 21.16 -4.19 3.16
C ALA A 267 21.06 -2.68 3.43
N PRO A 268 21.87 -2.12 4.35
CA PRO A 268 21.81 -0.70 4.67
C PRO A 268 22.11 0.15 3.42
N ARG A 269 21.26 1.13 3.15
CA ARG A 269 21.32 1.99 1.95
C ARG A 269 21.90 3.34 2.27
N MET A 270 22.64 3.91 1.34
CA MET A 270 23.07 5.30 1.42
C MET A 270 21.91 6.22 1.00
N THR A 271 21.58 7.18 1.85
CA THR A 271 20.61 8.25 1.57
C THR A 271 21.20 9.59 2.01
N GLU A 272 20.78 10.69 1.40
CA GLU A 272 21.17 12.02 1.88
C GLU A 272 20.19 12.52 2.95
N CYS A 273 20.74 13.14 3.99
CA CYS A 273 19.95 13.88 4.98
C CYS A 273 19.27 15.07 4.29
N ARG A 274 17.97 15.28 4.52
CA ARG A 274 17.24 16.35 3.83
C ARG A 274 17.61 17.78 4.25
N ILE A 275 18.24 17.93 5.41
CA ILE A 275 18.60 19.24 5.96
C ILE A 275 20.05 19.55 5.61
N CYS A 276 20.98 18.71 6.06
CA CYS A 276 22.42 18.93 5.86
C CYS A 276 23.00 18.26 4.60
N ARG A 277 22.21 17.53 3.81
CA ARG A 277 22.63 16.77 2.61
C ARG A 277 23.77 15.76 2.83
N THR A 278 24.13 15.48 4.08
CA THR A 278 25.15 14.48 4.41
C THR A 278 24.67 13.09 4.05
N ALA A 279 25.52 12.29 3.40
CA ALA A 279 25.22 10.91 3.06
C ALA A 279 25.23 10.03 4.34
N VAL A 280 24.18 9.25 4.54
CA VAL A 280 23.91 8.47 5.75
C VAL A 280 23.53 7.06 5.34
N LYS A 281 24.11 6.07 6.01
CA LYS A 281 23.73 4.67 5.84
C LYS A 281 22.53 4.36 6.75
N THR A 282 21.42 3.91 6.18
CA THR A 282 20.20 3.60 6.93
C THR A 282 19.66 2.21 6.60
N THR A 283 19.14 1.53 7.62
CA THR A 283 18.29 0.33 7.50
C THR A 283 16.82 0.65 7.74
N LEU A 284 16.51 1.87 8.20
CA LEU A 284 15.15 2.30 8.51
C LEU A 284 14.46 2.88 7.27
N PRO A 285 13.19 2.53 7.00
CA PRO A 285 12.44 3.13 5.91
C PRO A 285 12.07 4.57 6.27
N GLY A 286 12.17 5.49 5.31
CA GLY A 286 11.75 6.88 5.41
C GLY A 286 12.80 7.85 4.90
N ARG A 287 12.50 9.15 5.03
CA ARG A 287 13.49 10.22 4.87
C ARG A 287 14.32 10.26 6.16
N VAL A 288 15.60 9.93 6.06
CA VAL A 288 16.46 9.75 7.23
C VAL A 288 17.26 11.02 7.48
N LEU A 289 17.32 11.42 8.75
CA LEU A 289 18.23 12.47 9.22
C LEU A 289 19.55 11.82 9.62
N CYS A 290 20.66 12.55 9.53
CA CYS A 290 22.01 12.04 9.84
C CYS A 290 22.26 11.67 11.31
N GLY A 291 21.21 11.53 12.12
CA GLY A 291 21.31 11.15 13.52
C GLY A 291 21.67 12.29 14.47
N GLY A 292 21.92 13.50 13.96
CA GLY A 292 22.17 14.68 14.80
C GLY A 292 20.89 15.13 15.50
N LEU A 293 20.94 15.33 16.83
CA LEU A 293 19.93 16.06 17.61
C LEU A 293 19.59 17.42 16.97
N VAL A 294 20.50 17.97 16.16
CA VAL A 294 20.30 19.10 15.27
C VAL A 294 20.94 18.77 13.92
N CYS A 295 20.20 18.90 12.81
CA CYS A 295 20.79 18.97 11.48
C CYS A 295 20.92 20.45 11.11
N LEU A 296 22.13 20.91 10.77
CA LEU A 296 22.38 22.26 10.28
C LEU A 296 22.45 22.22 8.75
N GLU A 297 21.89 23.22 8.06
CA GLU A 297 22.13 23.34 6.62
C GLU A 297 23.62 23.61 6.36
N VAL A 298 24.18 23.02 5.30
CA VAL A 298 25.60 23.25 4.96
C VAL A 298 25.75 24.72 4.57
N GLY A 299 26.48 25.48 5.39
CA GLY A 299 26.74 26.91 5.18
C GLY A 299 25.84 27.86 5.98
N SER A 300 24.97 27.38 6.87
CA SER A 300 24.17 28.25 7.74
C SER A 300 24.83 28.43 9.12
N ASP A 301 25.36 29.62 9.41
CA ASP A 301 25.65 30.09 10.78
C ASP A 301 24.36 30.45 11.56
N GLN A 302 23.19 30.17 10.98
CA GLN A 302 21.89 30.46 11.58
C GLN A 302 21.29 29.22 12.27
N PRO A 303 20.60 29.41 13.41
CA PRO A 303 19.86 28.34 14.08
C PRO A 303 18.76 27.77 13.15
N PRO A 304 18.38 26.49 13.33
CA PRO A 304 17.55 25.76 12.37
C PRO A 304 16.21 26.45 12.09
N ALA A 305 15.89 26.64 10.81
CA ALA A 305 14.70 27.38 10.35
C ALA A 305 13.36 26.66 10.61
N ALA A 306 13.36 25.37 10.99
CA ALA A 306 12.14 24.65 11.33
C ALA A 306 12.39 23.57 12.41
N PRO A 307 11.62 23.55 13.50
CA PRO A 307 11.60 22.40 14.40
C PRO A 307 11.08 21.17 13.62
N VAL A 308 11.90 20.13 13.54
CA VAL A 308 11.47 18.84 12.99
C VAL A 308 10.52 18.21 13.99
N PHE A 309 9.24 18.12 13.63
CA PHE A 309 8.25 17.50 14.49
C PHE A 309 8.35 15.97 14.40
N ARG A 310 8.93 15.35 15.43
CA ARG A 310 8.68 13.94 15.76
C ARG A 310 7.46 13.92 16.70
N ILE A 311 6.48 13.08 16.40
CA ILE A 311 5.40 12.83 17.36
C ILE A 311 5.98 11.88 18.41
N ALA A 312 5.97 12.32 19.67
CA ALA A 312 6.40 11.54 20.82
C ALA A 312 5.49 10.34 21.06
#